data_AF-A0ABD5DSS3-F1
#
_entry.id   AF-A0ABD5DSS3-F1
#
_cell.length_a   1.000
_cell.length_b   1.000
_cell.length_c   1.000
_cell.angle_alpha   90.00
_cell.angle_beta   90.00
_cell.angle_gamma   90.00
#
_symmetry.space_group_name_H-M   'P 1'
#
loop_
_entity.id
_entity.type
_entity.pdbx_description
1 polymer ?
#
loop_
_entity_poly.entity_id
_entity_poly.type
_entity_poly.pdbx_seq_one_letter_code
_entity_poly.pdbx_strand_id
1 'polypeptide(L)'
;IHYAKATQFAQQVKNIDVLGEPQNSPIRMLIERVAIETNWDNPVVQAELAAPQKGFIAWFKRKVLNHDDKQLANQAVTNAQGPISQEYQMFYQLVRKRDDQQGKSLLDEYMTNLALVRSKFNELKNAGEIGPNAMTLVKQTLNEQTSVFNQTQKIVDEKMAVGFSEIDQQLLQKLVVSPLTQAFESLITPTQDEINKLWVMQAYQPFTANLAKKYPFNSSASLQATSSEIGQILGENGSISRFVKESLDPFVIRRGYTLTSKTWKDLGISLNPQFVMNFQRYVAPTNGMATGELNSQAPAAPATNQSNFQFYPIQNPQLLSYTVDIDGQRMTYENGVQQWVNFI
;
A
#
# COMPACT_ATOMS: atom_id res chain seq x y z
N ILE A 1 14.11 20.84 4.27
CA ILE A 1 12.67 21.21 4.25
C ILE A 1 11.90 20.05 4.83
N HIS A 2 11.04 20.31 5.83
CA HIS A 2 10.25 19.29 6.51
C HIS A 2 8.79 19.71 6.54
N TYR A 3 7.90 18.78 6.24
CA TYR A 3 6.46 18.97 6.41
C TYR A 3 6.03 18.49 7.79
N ALA A 4 5.06 19.19 8.39
CA ALA A 4 4.49 18.82 9.66
C ALA A 4 3.78 17.46 9.52
N LYS A 5 4.28 16.44 10.25
CA LYS A 5 3.64 15.13 10.28
C LYS A 5 2.36 15.20 11.09
N ALA A 6 1.26 14.71 10.53
CA ALA A 6 0.02 14.50 11.25
C ALA A 6 -0.02 13.08 11.82
N THR A 7 -0.34 12.94 13.10
CA THR A 7 -0.60 11.64 13.74
C THR A 7 -2.04 11.16 13.55
N GLN A 8 -2.94 12.07 13.20
CA GLN A 8 -4.37 11.81 13.02
C GLN A 8 -4.84 12.29 11.65
N PHE A 9 -5.76 11.54 11.04
CA PHE A 9 -6.33 11.89 9.74
C PHE A 9 -6.93 13.30 9.71
N ALA A 10 -7.66 13.71 10.77
CA ALA A 10 -8.28 15.03 10.82
C ALA A 10 -7.26 16.18 10.74
N GLN A 11 -6.07 15.99 11.32
CA GLN A 11 -4.99 16.95 11.19
C GLN A 11 -4.37 16.91 9.79
N GLN A 12 -4.24 15.72 9.18
CA GLN A 12 -3.75 15.62 7.81
C GLN A 12 -4.70 16.27 6.80
N VAL A 13 -6.02 16.20 7.03
CA VAL A 13 -7.00 16.94 6.21
C VAL A 13 -6.72 18.44 6.26
N LYS A 14 -6.45 19.02 7.43
CA LYS A 14 -6.09 20.44 7.54
C LYS A 14 -4.78 20.76 6.82
N ASN A 15 -3.78 19.88 6.95
CA ASN A 15 -2.49 20.06 6.29
C ASN A 15 -2.65 20.05 4.76
N ILE A 16 -3.35 19.06 4.20
CA ILE A 16 -3.57 18.97 2.74
C ILE A 16 -4.53 20.05 2.23
N ASP A 17 -5.43 20.56 3.07
CA ASP A 17 -6.31 21.68 2.72
C ASP A 17 -5.50 22.96 2.45
N VAL A 18 -4.49 23.24 3.28
CA VAL A 18 -3.57 24.36 3.08
C VAL A 18 -2.56 24.09 1.95
N LEU A 19 -1.95 22.90 1.94
CA LEU A 19 -0.91 22.57 0.95
C LEU A 19 -1.45 22.41 -0.46
N GLY A 20 -2.66 21.88 -0.61
CA GLY A 20 -3.33 21.64 -1.89
C GLY A 20 -4.23 22.78 -2.36
N GLU A 21 -4.21 23.94 -1.70
CA GLU A 21 -4.87 25.14 -2.22
C GLU A 21 -3.98 25.76 -3.31
N PRO A 22 -4.39 25.73 -4.59
CA PRO A 22 -3.47 26.07 -5.68
C PRO A 22 -2.80 27.42 -5.51
N GLN A 23 -3.55 28.48 -5.17
CA GLN A 23 -3.07 29.86 -5.27
C GLN A 23 -2.19 30.30 -4.10
N ASN A 24 -2.52 29.91 -2.88
CA ASN A 24 -1.84 30.35 -1.65
C ASN A 24 -1.12 29.21 -0.94
N SER A 25 -0.84 28.11 -1.64
CA SER A 25 -0.06 27.00 -1.07
C SER A 25 1.33 27.47 -0.62
N PRO A 26 1.78 27.11 0.60
CA PRO A 26 3.16 27.31 1.03
C PRO A 26 4.19 26.70 0.10
N ILE A 27 3.86 25.61 -0.60
CA ILE A 27 4.74 24.96 -1.59
C ILE A 27 4.98 25.91 -2.76
N ARG A 28 3.89 26.45 -3.32
CA ARG A 28 3.96 27.43 -4.40
C ARG A 28 4.72 28.68 -3.97
N MET A 29 4.34 29.27 -2.84
CA MET A 29 4.98 30.49 -2.34
C MET A 29 6.49 30.30 -2.16
N LEU A 30 6.93 29.17 -1.62
CA LEU A 30 8.34 28.86 -1.44
C LEU A 30 9.07 28.75 -2.79
N ILE A 31 8.54 27.95 -3.73
CA ILE A 31 9.17 27.72 -5.04
C ILE A 31 9.22 29.01 -5.86
N GLU A 32 8.13 29.77 -5.90
CA GLU A 32 8.07 31.05 -6.61
C GLU A 32 8.99 32.09 -5.98
N ARG A 33 9.06 32.17 -4.65
CA ARG A 33 9.98 33.10 -3.99
C ARG A 33 11.43 32.75 -4.22
N VAL A 34 11.81 31.48 -4.13
CA VAL A 34 13.18 31.07 -4.44
C VAL A 34 13.53 31.50 -5.87
N ALA A 35 12.67 31.21 -6.85
CA ALA A 35 12.89 31.66 -8.22
C ALA A 35 13.04 33.20 -8.29
N ILE A 36 12.12 33.99 -7.74
CA ILE A 36 12.20 35.45 -7.84
C ILE A 36 13.46 36.03 -7.18
N GLU A 37 13.82 35.54 -5.99
CA GLU A 37 14.93 36.10 -5.21
C GLU A 37 16.32 35.64 -5.70
N THR A 38 16.42 34.58 -6.51
CA THR A 38 17.71 34.09 -7.00
C THR A 38 18.03 34.47 -8.45
N ASN A 39 17.17 35.25 -9.13
CA ASN A 39 17.27 35.46 -10.60
C ASN A 39 18.12 36.65 -11.01
N TRP A 40 18.75 37.31 -10.03
CA TRP A 40 19.34 38.64 -10.20
C TRP A 40 20.55 38.65 -11.13
N ASP A 41 21.20 37.51 -11.30
CA ASP A 41 22.33 37.28 -12.21
C ASP A 41 21.94 36.55 -13.50
N ASN A 42 20.64 36.49 -13.82
CA ASN A 42 20.13 35.90 -15.07
C ASN A 42 19.23 36.87 -15.84
N PRO A 43 19.79 37.63 -16.80
CA PRO A 43 19.05 38.64 -17.55
C PRO A 43 17.99 38.03 -18.47
N VAL A 44 18.10 36.75 -18.81
CA VAL A 44 17.14 36.02 -19.65
C VAL A 44 15.88 35.71 -18.85
N VAL A 45 16.03 35.18 -17.63
CA VAL A 45 14.92 34.88 -16.73
C VAL A 45 14.22 36.15 -16.27
N GLN A 46 14.97 37.22 -15.99
CA GLN A 46 14.38 38.53 -15.67
C GLN A 46 13.50 39.06 -16.81
N ALA A 47 13.94 38.93 -18.06
CA ALA A 47 13.16 39.36 -19.21
C ALA A 47 11.90 38.51 -19.42
N GLU A 48 11.99 37.19 -19.21
CA GLU A 48 10.85 36.27 -19.35
C GLU A 48 9.81 36.43 -18.23
N LEU A 49 10.24 36.62 -16.98
CA LEU A 49 9.35 36.85 -15.84
C LEU A 49 8.65 38.22 -15.90
N ALA A 50 9.32 39.24 -16.45
CA ALA A 50 8.74 40.58 -16.61
C ALA A 50 7.73 40.69 -17.78
N ALA A 51 7.83 39.83 -18.81
CA ALA A 51 6.94 39.85 -19.97
C ALA A 51 6.76 38.45 -20.60
N PRO A 52 5.64 37.75 -20.33
CA PRO A 52 5.49 36.31 -20.58
C PRO A 52 5.43 35.87 -22.05
N GLN A 53 5.39 36.79 -23.03
CA GLN A 53 5.26 36.43 -24.46
C GLN A 53 6.34 37.05 -25.37
N LYS A 54 7.14 38.01 -24.88
CA LYS A 54 8.07 38.78 -25.73
C LYS A 54 9.46 39.01 -25.10
N GLY A 55 9.66 38.65 -23.83
CA GLY A 55 10.88 38.95 -23.08
C GLY A 55 12.16 38.36 -23.69
N PHE A 56 12.19 37.04 -23.91
CA PHE A 56 13.35 36.34 -24.48
C PHE A 56 13.72 36.86 -25.87
N ILE A 57 12.75 36.92 -26.79
CA ILE A 57 12.99 37.35 -28.18
C ILE A 57 13.37 38.84 -28.25
N ALA A 58 12.81 39.70 -27.39
CA ALA A 58 13.15 41.12 -27.34
C ALA A 58 14.53 41.38 -26.73
N TRP A 59 14.90 40.70 -25.63
CA TRP A 59 16.26 40.73 -25.08
C TRP A 59 17.27 40.16 -26.08
N PHE A 60 16.95 39.02 -26.69
CA PHE A 60 17.79 38.33 -27.67
C PHE A 60 18.03 39.21 -28.90
N LYS A 61 16.97 39.76 -29.50
CA LYS A 61 17.11 40.73 -30.59
C LYS A 61 17.96 41.92 -30.13
N ARG A 62 17.69 42.51 -28.97
CA ARG A 62 18.46 43.67 -28.48
C ARG A 62 19.96 43.39 -28.26
N LYS A 63 20.34 42.17 -27.87
CA LYS A 63 21.73 41.84 -27.49
C LYS A 63 22.51 41.05 -28.55
N VAL A 64 21.82 40.34 -29.45
CA VAL A 64 22.41 39.38 -30.42
C VAL A 64 22.14 39.76 -31.88
N LEU A 65 21.45 40.88 -32.18
CA LEU A 65 21.19 41.38 -33.55
C LEU A 65 22.44 41.69 -34.41
N ASN A 66 23.66 41.39 -33.95
CA ASN A 66 24.86 41.50 -34.79
C ASN A 66 25.37 40.18 -35.38
N HIS A 67 24.91 38.98 -34.97
CA HIS A 67 25.36 37.72 -35.58
C HIS A 67 24.30 36.60 -35.54
N ASP A 68 24.04 36.00 -36.70
CA ASP A 68 22.93 35.11 -37.00
C ASP A 68 23.23 33.62 -36.70
N ASP A 69 23.89 33.33 -35.56
CA ASP A 69 24.37 31.98 -35.23
C ASP A 69 23.72 31.41 -33.96
N LYS A 70 22.93 30.35 -34.12
CA LYS A 70 22.24 29.63 -33.02
C LYS A 70 23.22 29.01 -32.00
N GLN A 71 24.45 28.70 -32.38
CA GLN A 71 25.49 28.20 -31.46
C GLN A 71 26.03 29.31 -30.55
N LEU A 72 26.23 30.52 -31.09
CA LEU A 72 26.61 31.69 -30.31
C LEU A 72 25.49 32.13 -29.36
N ALA A 73 24.23 31.95 -29.77
CA ALA A 73 23.06 32.18 -28.91
C ALA A 73 23.05 31.28 -27.67
N ASN A 74 23.27 29.96 -27.85
CA ASN A 74 23.33 29.04 -26.72
C ASN A 74 24.51 29.36 -25.80
N GLN A 75 25.71 29.63 -26.35
CA GLN A 75 26.90 30.00 -25.58
C GLN A 75 26.73 31.35 -24.84
N ALA A 76 26.08 32.34 -25.46
CA ALA A 76 25.82 33.63 -24.84
C ALA A 76 24.78 33.54 -23.71
N VAL A 77 23.81 32.62 -23.81
CA VAL A 77 22.85 32.35 -22.73
C VAL A 77 23.53 31.62 -21.58
N THR A 78 24.41 30.65 -21.83
CA THR A 78 25.16 29.96 -20.76
C THR A 78 26.14 30.92 -20.06
N ASN A 79 26.83 31.77 -20.83
CA ASN A 79 27.77 32.77 -20.29
C ASN A 79 27.07 33.97 -19.61
N ALA A 80 25.78 34.20 -19.88
CA ALA A 80 25.01 35.27 -19.26
C ALA A 80 24.31 34.83 -17.96
N GLN A 81 24.27 33.54 -17.65
CA GLN A 81 23.79 33.03 -16.36
C GLN A 81 24.92 33.10 -15.35
N GLY A 82 24.78 33.95 -14.35
CA GLY A 82 25.70 33.97 -13.22
C GLY A 82 25.62 32.68 -12.38
N PRO A 83 26.62 32.47 -11.51
CA PRO A 83 26.78 31.23 -10.75
C PRO A 83 25.59 30.93 -9.83
N ILE A 84 24.87 31.95 -9.34
CA ILE A 84 23.71 31.73 -8.46
C ILE A 84 22.55 31.19 -9.27
N SER A 85 22.23 31.79 -10.43
CA SER A 85 21.14 31.31 -11.27
C SER A 85 21.35 29.91 -11.84
N GLN A 86 22.60 29.46 -11.97
CA GLN A 86 22.91 28.08 -12.35
C GLN A 86 22.53 27.09 -11.25
N GLU A 87 22.87 27.37 -9.99
CA GLU A 87 22.52 26.53 -8.83
C GLU A 87 21.00 26.45 -8.58
N TYR A 88 20.26 27.53 -8.88
CA TYR A 88 18.80 27.59 -8.67
C TYR A 88 17.98 27.32 -9.94
N GLN A 89 18.61 26.79 -10.99
CA GLN A 89 17.98 26.62 -12.30
C GLN A 89 16.69 25.79 -12.25
N MET A 90 16.63 24.80 -11.36
CA MET A 90 15.47 23.94 -11.15
C MET A 90 14.20 24.73 -10.80
N PHE A 91 14.29 25.71 -9.90
CA PHE A 91 13.14 26.52 -9.48
C PHE A 91 12.58 27.36 -10.65
N TYR A 92 13.44 27.89 -11.52
CA TYR A 92 12.99 28.59 -12.72
C TYR A 92 12.22 27.69 -13.65
N GLN A 93 12.73 26.49 -13.91
CA GLN A 93 12.08 25.56 -14.82
C GLN A 93 10.71 25.13 -14.31
N LEU A 94 10.53 25.05 -12.99
CA LEU A 94 9.24 24.72 -12.38
C LEU A 94 8.20 25.84 -12.53
N VAL A 95 8.61 27.12 -12.42
CA VAL A 95 7.70 28.28 -12.42
C VAL A 95 7.50 28.87 -13.83
N ARG A 96 8.44 28.61 -14.75
CA ARG A 96 8.39 29.12 -16.12
C ARG A 96 7.13 28.61 -16.83
N LYS A 97 6.35 29.54 -17.36
CA LYS A 97 5.20 29.25 -18.22
C LYS A 97 5.68 28.84 -19.60
N ARG A 98 5.09 27.80 -20.16
CA ARG A 98 5.48 27.30 -21.48
C ARG A 98 4.31 27.35 -22.46
N ASP A 99 4.59 27.76 -23.69
CA ASP A 99 3.58 27.88 -24.75
C ASP A 99 2.99 26.51 -25.14
N ASP A 100 3.83 25.47 -25.14
CA ASP A 100 3.42 24.08 -25.40
C ASP A 100 2.52 23.51 -24.29
N GLN A 101 2.53 24.12 -23.10
CA GLN A 101 1.66 23.80 -21.98
C GLN A 101 0.52 24.83 -21.80
N GLN A 102 0.09 25.50 -22.88
CA GLN A 102 -1.00 26.48 -22.86
C GLN A 102 -0.76 27.63 -21.87
N GLY A 103 0.50 28.04 -21.69
CA GLY A 103 0.87 29.10 -20.75
C GLY A 103 0.83 28.68 -19.28
N LYS A 104 0.76 27.38 -18.97
CA LYS A 104 0.91 26.84 -17.62
C LYS A 104 2.38 26.48 -17.34
N SER A 105 2.74 26.55 -16.08
CA SER A 105 4.03 26.05 -15.57
C SER A 105 3.90 24.61 -15.08
N LEU A 106 5.03 23.93 -14.86
CA LEU A 106 5.04 22.61 -14.23
C LEU A 106 4.46 22.69 -12.81
N LEU A 107 4.78 23.75 -12.07
CA LEU A 107 4.23 24.02 -10.75
C LEU A 107 2.70 24.15 -10.79
N ASP A 108 2.14 24.83 -11.80
CA ASP A 108 0.68 24.95 -11.97
C ASP A 108 0.02 23.58 -12.16
N GLU A 109 0.66 22.72 -12.95
CA GLU A 109 0.18 21.36 -13.20
C GLU A 109 0.21 20.50 -11.93
N TYR A 110 1.30 20.55 -11.17
CA TYR A 110 1.40 19.86 -9.88
C TYR A 110 0.39 20.38 -8.87
N MET A 111 0.25 21.70 -8.72
CA MET A 111 -0.71 22.31 -7.79
C MET A 111 -2.16 21.94 -8.14
N THR A 112 -2.47 21.82 -9.43
CA THR A 112 -3.79 21.33 -9.89
C THR A 112 -4.03 19.89 -9.45
N ASN A 113 -3.03 19.01 -9.54
CA ASN A 113 -3.16 17.62 -9.13
C ASN A 113 -3.18 17.45 -7.61
N LEU A 114 -2.39 18.23 -6.87
CA LEU A 114 -2.45 18.27 -5.42
C LEU A 114 -3.82 18.77 -4.91
N ALA A 115 -4.47 19.67 -5.65
CA ALA A 115 -5.85 20.08 -5.35
C ALA A 115 -6.87 18.94 -5.55
N LEU A 116 -6.63 18.00 -6.48
CA LEU A 116 -7.45 16.79 -6.59
C LEU A 116 -7.26 15.87 -5.39
N VAL A 117 -6.02 15.74 -4.88
CA VAL A 117 -5.75 15.02 -3.62
C VAL A 117 -6.50 15.69 -2.47
N ARG A 118 -6.42 17.01 -2.34
CA ARG A 118 -7.20 17.79 -1.37
C ARG A 118 -8.71 17.53 -1.50
N SER A 119 -9.25 17.54 -2.72
CA SER A 119 -10.67 17.24 -2.96
C SER A 119 -11.04 15.85 -2.43
N LYS A 120 -10.20 14.83 -2.68
CA LYS A 120 -10.43 13.49 -2.15
C LYS A 120 -10.42 13.43 -0.62
N PHE A 121 -9.54 14.18 0.04
CA PHE A 121 -9.55 14.27 1.50
C PHE A 121 -10.81 14.95 2.06
N ASN A 122 -11.31 15.96 1.36
CA ASN A 122 -12.56 16.62 1.72
C ASN A 122 -13.78 15.70 1.51
N GLU A 123 -13.80 14.91 0.43
CA GLU A 123 -14.81 13.86 0.22
C GLU A 123 -14.78 12.84 1.37
N LEU A 124 -13.60 12.33 1.73
CA LEU A 124 -13.42 11.38 2.84
C LEU A 124 -13.87 11.95 4.19
N LYS A 125 -13.54 13.21 4.48
CA LYS A 125 -13.97 13.90 5.70
C LYS A 125 -15.49 14.00 5.81
N ASN A 126 -16.19 14.15 4.69
CA ASN A 126 -17.63 14.38 4.65
C ASN A 126 -18.47 13.11 4.54
N ALA A 127 -17.85 11.94 4.32
CA ALA A 127 -18.54 10.68 4.03
C ALA A 127 -19.22 9.98 5.23
N GLY A 128 -19.18 10.57 6.43
CA GLY A 128 -19.73 10.00 7.67
C GLY A 128 -18.85 8.92 8.28
N GLU A 129 -18.46 7.91 7.50
CA GLU A 129 -17.46 6.90 7.87
C GLU A 129 -16.28 6.90 6.90
N ILE A 130 -15.08 7.06 7.46
CA ILE A 130 -13.84 7.13 6.68
C ILE A 130 -13.34 5.77 6.21
N GLY A 131 -13.52 4.71 7.00
CA GLY A 131 -12.88 3.40 6.82
C GLY A 131 -13.07 2.82 5.41
N PRO A 132 -14.31 2.59 4.95
CA PRO A 132 -14.57 2.00 3.63
C PRO A 132 -14.00 2.81 2.46
N ASN A 133 -14.12 4.14 2.53
CA ASN A 133 -13.67 5.02 1.47
C ASN A 133 -12.13 5.17 1.45
N ALA A 134 -11.49 5.21 2.62
CA ALA A 134 -10.03 5.20 2.73
C ALA A 134 -9.47 3.86 2.20
N MET A 135 -10.09 2.73 2.60
CA MET A 135 -9.73 1.40 2.12
C MET A 135 -9.83 1.31 0.59
N THR A 136 -10.89 1.86 0.00
CA THR A 136 -11.07 1.92 -1.46
C THR A 136 -9.97 2.74 -2.14
N LEU A 137 -9.66 3.92 -1.60
CA LEU A 137 -8.62 4.78 -2.17
C LEU A 137 -7.23 4.14 -2.07
N VAL A 138 -6.89 3.54 -0.94
CA VAL A 138 -5.61 2.80 -0.76
C VAL A 138 -5.55 1.63 -1.73
N LYS A 139 -6.64 0.85 -1.88
CA LYS A 139 -6.72 -0.23 -2.87
C LYS A 139 -6.45 0.27 -4.29
N GLN A 140 -7.09 1.36 -4.70
CA GLN A 140 -6.89 1.96 -6.03
C GLN A 140 -5.44 2.42 -6.21
N THR A 141 -4.84 3.03 -5.19
CA THR A 141 -3.44 3.47 -5.25
C THR A 141 -2.49 2.30 -5.42
N LEU A 142 -2.68 1.20 -4.69
CA LEU A 142 -1.81 0.03 -4.73
C LEU A 142 -1.95 -0.82 -6.01
N ASN A 143 -3.14 -0.89 -6.62
CA ASN A 143 -3.42 -1.87 -7.67
C ASN A 143 -3.66 -1.28 -9.07
N GLU A 144 -4.26 -0.09 -9.17
CA GLU A 144 -4.86 0.35 -10.44
C GLU A 144 -4.04 1.44 -11.15
N GLN A 145 -3.05 2.04 -10.49
CA GLN A 145 -2.26 3.19 -11.01
C GLN A 145 -3.10 4.43 -11.42
N THR A 146 -4.41 4.40 -11.16
CA THR A 146 -5.39 5.42 -11.59
C THR A 146 -5.73 6.42 -10.48
N SER A 147 -5.33 6.16 -9.23
CA SER A 147 -5.61 7.05 -8.11
C SER A 147 -4.99 8.44 -8.28
N VAL A 148 -5.57 9.45 -7.61
CA VAL A 148 -5.01 10.82 -7.57
C VAL A 148 -3.56 10.85 -7.10
N PHE A 149 -3.16 9.93 -6.22
CA PHE A 149 -1.77 9.80 -5.77
C PHE A 149 -0.84 9.35 -6.88
N ASN A 150 -1.24 8.32 -7.64
CA ASN A 150 -0.45 7.82 -8.77
C ASN A 150 -0.32 8.85 -9.89
N GLN A 151 -1.42 9.54 -10.22
CA GLN A 151 -1.43 10.59 -11.23
C GLN A 151 -0.51 11.76 -10.83
N THR A 152 -0.59 12.20 -9.57
CA THR A 152 0.26 13.28 -9.05
C THR A 152 1.74 12.86 -9.04
N GLN A 153 2.04 11.65 -8.59
CA GLN A 153 3.40 11.11 -8.58
C GLN A 153 3.98 11.01 -10.00
N LYS A 154 3.18 10.54 -10.96
CA LYS A 154 3.57 10.42 -12.37
C LYS A 154 4.00 11.77 -12.95
N ILE A 155 3.30 12.85 -12.62
CA ILE A 155 3.69 14.20 -13.06
C ILE A 155 5.04 14.60 -12.48
N VAL A 156 5.29 14.31 -11.21
CA VAL A 156 6.59 14.59 -10.60
C VAL A 156 7.70 13.81 -11.30
N ASP A 157 7.51 12.51 -11.51
CA ASP A 157 8.54 11.64 -12.07
C ASP A 157 8.80 11.89 -13.56
N GLU A 158 7.75 12.09 -14.36
CA GLU A 158 7.87 12.20 -15.82
C GLU A 158 8.06 13.64 -16.33
N LYS A 159 7.67 14.65 -15.55
CA LYS A 159 7.73 16.06 -16.00
C LYS A 159 8.63 16.94 -15.15
N MET A 160 8.63 16.76 -13.82
CA MET A 160 9.39 17.63 -12.94
C MET A 160 10.81 17.12 -12.68
N ALA A 161 11.03 15.82 -12.52
CA ALA A 161 12.36 15.30 -12.17
C ALA A 161 13.31 15.22 -13.37
N VAL A 162 12.79 15.31 -14.60
CA VAL A 162 13.55 15.09 -15.84
C VAL A 162 14.52 16.24 -16.11
N GLY A 163 15.80 15.90 -16.34
CA GLY A 163 16.83 16.86 -16.76
C GLY A 163 17.52 17.61 -15.61
N PHE A 164 17.20 17.28 -14.35
CA PHE A 164 17.85 17.83 -13.17
C PHE A 164 18.99 16.96 -12.65
N SER A 165 19.94 17.57 -11.93
CA SER A 165 21.02 16.86 -11.23
C SER A 165 20.46 15.95 -10.13
N GLU A 166 21.24 14.97 -9.66
CA GLU A 166 20.79 14.08 -8.57
C GLU A 166 20.44 14.86 -7.28
N ILE A 167 21.20 15.90 -6.97
CA ILE A 167 20.99 16.76 -5.80
C ILE A 167 19.65 17.51 -5.92
N ASP A 168 19.37 18.07 -7.09
CA ASP A 168 18.11 18.76 -7.37
C ASP A 168 16.92 17.82 -7.35
N GLN A 169 17.07 16.59 -7.89
CA GLN A 169 16.03 15.58 -7.83
C GLN A 169 15.70 15.19 -6.38
N GLN A 170 16.69 15.03 -5.51
CA GLN A 170 16.47 14.75 -4.10
C GLN A 170 15.76 15.91 -3.38
N LEU A 171 16.13 17.16 -3.70
CA LEU A 171 15.46 18.34 -3.16
C LEU A 171 14.01 18.44 -3.64
N LEU A 172 13.77 18.20 -4.93
CA LEU A 172 12.45 18.15 -5.53
C LEU A 172 11.59 17.08 -4.86
N GLN A 173 12.09 15.86 -4.69
CA GLN A 173 11.34 14.81 -3.99
C GLN A 173 10.94 15.24 -2.56
N LYS A 174 11.86 15.85 -1.81
CA LYS A 174 11.55 16.38 -0.48
C LYS A 174 10.50 17.48 -0.53
N LEU A 175 10.49 18.32 -1.56
CA LEU A 175 9.53 19.42 -1.73
C LEU A 175 8.15 18.93 -2.16
N VAL A 176 8.04 18.13 -3.22
CA VAL A 176 6.75 17.85 -3.87
C VAL A 176 6.21 16.44 -3.61
N VAL A 177 7.06 15.46 -3.30
CA VAL A 177 6.62 14.08 -3.04
C VAL A 177 6.28 13.86 -1.57
N SER A 178 7.05 14.45 -0.65
CA SER A 178 6.80 14.30 0.80
C SER A 178 5.37 14.66 1.27
N PRO A 179 4.72 15.76 0.83
CA PRO A 179 3.35 16.05 1.27
C PRO A 179 2.34 15.03 0.69
N LEU A 180 2.62 14.48 -0.48
CA LEU A 180 1.82 13.45 -1.12
C LEU A 180 1.92 12.11 -0.36
N THR A 181 3.14 11.69 0.00
CA THR A 181 3.35 10.45 0.78
C THR A 181 2.80 10.55 2.19
N GLN A 182 2.94 11.70 2.85
CA GLN A 182 2.34 11.93 4.18
C GLN A 182 0.80 11.92 4.12
N ALA A 183 0.20 12.46 3.05
CA ALA A 183 -1.23 12.33 2.84
C ALA A 183 -1.63 10.87 2.70
N PHE A 184 -0.97 10.11 1.82
CA PHE A 184 -1.27 8.67 1.64
C PHE A 184 -1.09 7.87 2.94
N GLU A 185 -0.01 8.09 3.68
CA GLU A 185 0.28 7.43 4.96
C GLU A 185 -0.88 7.60 5.97
N SER A 186 -1.50 8.77 6.01
CA SER A 186 -2.64 9.02 6.91
C SER A 186 -3.90 8.19 6.61
N LEU A 187 -4.00 7.60 5.41
CA LEU A 187 -5.09 6.71 5.01
C LEU A 187 -4.87 5.27 5.48
N ILE A 188 -3.64 4.90 5.84
CA ILE A 188 -3.30 3.52 6.19
C ILE A 188 -4.00 3.09 7.47
N THR A 189 -3.97 3.93 8.51
CA THR A 189 -4.62 3.62 9.79
C THR A 189 -6.12 3.37 9.64
N PRO A 190 -6.94 4.29 9.07
CA PRO A 190 -8.37 4.03 8.90
C PRO A 190 -8.66 2.85 7.96
N THR A 191 -7.79 2.57 6.99
CA THR A 191 -7.88 1.37 6.15
C THR A 191 -7.67 0.09 6.95
N GLN A 192 -6.64 0.04 7.82
CA GLN A 192 -6.39 -1.11 8.69
C GLN A 192 -7.52 -1.31 9.69
N ASP A 193 -8.06 -0.23 10.26
CA ASP A 193 -9.21 -0.31 11.17
C ASP A 193 -10.43 -0.90 10.47
N GLU A 194 -10.67 -0.53 9.21
CA GLU A 194 -11.75 -1.12 8.42
C GLU A 194 -11.51 -2.60 8.11
N ILE A 195 -10.29 -2.98 7.71
CA ILE A 195 -9.90 -4.38 7.53
C ILE A 195 -10.09 -5.18 8.83
N ASN A 196 -9.78 -4.60 9.99
CA ASN A 196 -9.98 -5.23 11.30
C ASN A 196 -11.46 -5.44 11.63
N LYS A 197 -12.34 -4.49 11.31
CA LYS A 197 -13.79 -4.69 11.45
C LYS A 197 -14.29 -5.82 10.55
N LEU A 198 -13.84 -5.84 9.29
CA LEU A 198 -14.17 -6.92 8.35
C LEU A 198 -13.65 -8.27 8.85
N TRP A 199 -12.45 -8.33 9.43
CA TRP A 199 -11.92 -9.54 10.07
C TRP A 199 -12.84 -10.02 11.20
N VAL A 200 -13.25 -9.10 12.08
CA VAL A 200 -14.16 -9.44 13.19
C VAL A 200 -15.44 -10.04 12.63
N MET A 201 -16.08 -9.37 11.68
CA MET A 201 -17.36 -9.80 11.12
C MET A 201 -17.28 -11.09 10.30
N GLN A 202 -16.30 -11.18 9.40
CA GLN A 202 -16.24 -12.22 8.38
C GLN A 202 -15.55 -13.49 8.87
N ALA A 203 -14.60 -13.39 9.81
CA ALA A 203 -13.78 -14.53 10.23
C ALA A 203 -13.90 -14.83 11.73
N TYR A 204 -13.67 -13.83 12.60
CA TYR A 204 -13.62 -14.05 14.05
C TYR A 204 -15.00 -14.41 14.65
N GLN A 205 -16.06 -13.70 14.25
CA GLN A 205 -17.41 -13.94 14.74
C GLN A 205 -17.90 -15.37 14.45
N PRO A 206 -17.80 -15.90 13.20
CA PRO A 206 -18.11 -17.30 12.92
C PRO A 206 -17.37 -18.29 13.83
N PHE A 207 -16.09 -18.03 14.12
CA PHE A 207 -15.29 -18.86 15.02
C PHE A 207 -15.82 -18.83 16.44
N THR A 208 -16.04 -17.63 17.00
CA THR A 208 -16.53 -17.46 18.37
C THR A 208 -17.95 -17.99 18.58
N ALA A 209 -18.80 -17.91 17.54
CA ALA A 209 -20.17 -18.37 17.60
C ALA A 209 -20.26 -19.90 17.61
N ASN A 210 -19.36 -20.59 16.91
CA ASN A 210 -19.37 -22.04 16.74
C ASN A 210 -18.17 -22.74 17.42
N LEU A 211 -17.00 -22.74 16.78
CA LEU A 211 -15.86 -23.58 17.18
C LEU A 211 -15.31 -23.25 18.57
N ALA A 212 -15.32 -21.98 18.98
CA ALA A 212 -14.78 -21.57 20.29
C ALA A 212 -15.49 -22.21 21.51
N LYS A 213 -16.66 -22.82 21.30
CA LYS A 213 -17.46 -23.48 22.36
C LYS A 213 -17.35 -25.01 22.32
N LYS A 214 -16.46 -25.56 21.49
CA LYS A 214 -16.38 -26.99 21.21
C LYS A 214 -14.95 -27.52 21.35
N TYR A 215 -14.81 -28.78 21.75
CA TYR A 215 -13.54 -29.48 21.73
C TYR A 215 -13.10 -29.71 20.27
N PRO A 216 -11.82 -29.52 19.89
CA PRO A 216 -10.65 -29.27 20.73
C PRO A 216 -10.33 -27.79 21.00
N PHE A 217 -11.10 -26.84 20.46
CA PHE A 217 -10.82 -25.40 20.61
C PHE A 217 -11.11 -24.87 22.02
N ASN A 218 -12.02 -25.54 22.73
CA ASN A 218 -12.24 -25.39 24.15
C ASN A 218 -12.10 -26.76 24.81
N SER A 219 -11.03 -26.94 25.60
CA SER A 219 -10.72 -28.20 26.27
C SER A 219 -11.74 -28.62 27.32
N SER A 220 -12.55 -27.68 27.82
CA SER A 220 -13.61 -27.94 28.81
C SER A 220 -14.97 -28.20 28.17
N ALA A 221 -15.09 -28.11 26.84
CA ALA A 221 -16.34 -28.33 26.15
C ALA A 221 -16.67 -29.82 26.03
N SER A 222 -17.93 -30.18 26.29
CA SER A 222 -18.44 -31.55 26.11
C SER A 222 -18.79 -31.88 24.67
N LEU A 223 -19.09 -30.87 23.85
CA LEU A 223 -19.39 -31.04 22.42
C LEU A 223 -18.12 -30.99 21.59
N GLN A 224 -17.94 -32.00 20.75
CA GLN A 224 -16.84 -32.06 19.78
C GLN A 224 -17.22 -31.31 18.50
N ALA A 225 -16.28 -30.52 17.98
CA ALA A 225 -16.39 -29.89 16.67
C ALA A 225 -16.29 -30.96 15.58
N THR A 226 -17.25 -30.96 14.67
CA THR A 226 -17.16 -31.83 13.50
C THR A 226 -16.14 -31.27 12.50
N SER A 227 -15.55 -32.14 11.68
CA SER A 227 -14.59 -31.69 10.66
C SER A 227 -15.21 -30.75 9.62
N SER A 228 -16.52 -30.88 9.36
CA SER A 228 -17.27 -29.95 8.51
C SER A 228 -17.30 -28.55 9.12
N GLU A 229 -17.59 -28.43 10.42
CA GLU A 229 -17.58 -27.15 11.13
C GLU A 229 -16.18 -26.53 11.18
N ILE A 230 -15.15 -27.36 11.33
CA ILE A 230 -13.76 -26.91 11.25
C ILE A 230 -13.47 -26.34 9.87
N GLY A 231 -13.79 -27.09 8.79
CA GLY A 231 -13.54 -26.66 7.41
C GLY A 231 -14.33 -25.40 6.98
N GLN A 232 -15.49 -25.14 7.58
CA GLN A 232 -16.26 -23.90 7.35
C GLN A 232 -15.53 -22.64 7.83
N ILE A 233 -14.51 -22.78 8.69
CA ILE A 233 -13.74 -21.67 9.27
C ILE A 233 -12.27 -21.77 8.87
N LEU A 234 -11.65 -22.90 9.19
CA LEU A 234 -10.24 -23.25 9.02
C LEU A 234 -10.03 -24.19 7.82
N GLY A 235 -10.40 -23.71 6.63
CA GLY A 235 -10.27 -24.49 5.39
C GLY A 235 -10.14 -23.60 4.17
N GLU A 236 -9.81 -24.19 3.03
CA GLU A 236 -9.60 -23.48 1.76
C GLU A 236 -10.78 -22.59 1.34
N ASN A 237 -12.00 -23.04 1.64
CA ASN A 237 -13.25 -22.29 1.41
C ASN A 237 -13.88 -21.75 2.71
N GLY A 238 -13.13 -21.78 3.81
CA GLY A 238 -13.55 -21.33 5.12
C GLY A 238 -13.72 -19.81 5.22
N SER A 239 -14.30 -19.35 6.33
CA SER A 239 -14.53 -17.93 6.59
C SER A 239 -13.25 -17.09 6.57
N ILE A 240 -12.13 -17.61 7.08
CA ILE A 240 -10.82 -16.93 7.04
C ILE A 240 -10.32 -16.78 5.59
N SER A 241 -10.41 -17.85 4.80
CA SER A 241 -10.01 -17.83 3.38
C SER A 241 -10.82 -16.84 2.55
N ARG A 242 -12.13 -16.76 2.80
CA ARG A 242 -13.00 -15.76 2.17
C ARG A 242 -12.64 -14.34 2.57
N PHE A 243 -12.42 -14.08 3.86
CA PHE A 243 -11.95 -12.76 4.32
C PHE A 243 -10.64 -12.37 3.63
N VAL A 244 -9.69 -13.30 3.51
CA VAL A 244 -8.40 -13.01 2.86
C VAL A 244 -8.62 -12.64 1.40
N LYS A 245 -9.37 -13.47 0.66
CA LYS A 245 -9.62 -13.26 -0.76
C LYS A 245 -10.41 -11.99 -1.06
N GLU A 246 -11.42 -11.66 -0.26
CA GLU A 246 -12.33 -10.54 -0.54
C GLU A 246 -11.80 -9.22 0.03
N SER A 247 -11.23 -9.25 1.23
CA SER A 247 -10.91 -8.06 2.01
C SER A 247 -9.41 -7.77 2.11
N LEU A 248 -8.54 -8.79 2.06
CA LEU A 248 -7.10 -8.62 2.28
C LEU A 248 -6.25 -8.66 1.00
N ASP A 249 -6.58 -9.52 0.03
CA ASP A 249 -5.86 -9.74 -1.23
C ASP A 249 -5.51 -8.45 -2.01
N PRO A 250 -6.36 -7.41 -2.05
CA PRO A 250 -5.99 -6.15 -2.70
C PRO A 250 -4.79 -5.45 -2.04
N PHE A 251 -4.47 -5.76 -0.79
CA PHE A 251 -3.42 -5.12 0.00
C PHE A 251 -2.18 -6.01 0.20
N VAL A 252 -2.22 -7.26 -0.27
CA VAL A 252 -1.12 -8.22 -0.09
C VAL A 252 -0.71 -8.87 -1.41
N ILE A 253 0.56 -9.26 -1.48
CA ILE A 253 1.08 -10.17 -2.47
C ILE A 253 1.08 -11.56 -1.81
N ARG A 254 0.29 -12.47 -2.39
CA ARG A 254 0.18 -13.85 -1.94
C ARG A 254 1.01 -14.76 -2.85
N ARG A 255 1.90 -15.56 -2.25
CA ARG A 255 2.71 -16.59 -2.93
C ARG A 255 2.56 -17.91 -2.17
N GLY A 256 1.65 -18.77 -2.64
CA GLY A 256 1.18 -19.93 -1.87
C GLY A 256 0.62 -19.47 -0.51
N TYR A 257 1.23 -19.95 0.57
CA TYR A 257 0.89 -19.57 1.95
C TYR A 257 1.75 -18.42 2.52
N THR A 258 2.50 -17.71 1.69
CA THR A 258 3.22 -16.51 2.12
C THR A 258 2.41 -15.26 1.80
N LEU A 259 2.22 -14.40 2.79
CA LEU A 259 1.59 -13.09 2.64
C LEU A 259 2.62 -11.99 2.89
N THR A 260 2.71 -11.05 1.96
CA THR A 260 3.55 -9.85 2.08
C THR A 260 2.72 -8.62 1.74
N SER A 261 2.97 -7.49 2.41
CA SER A 261 2.20 -6.27 2.15
C SER A 261 2.55 -5.68 0.78
N LYS A 262 1.54 -5.23 0.03
CA LYS A 262 1.74 -4.37 -1.13
C LYS A 262 2.05 -2.97 -0.63
N THR A 263 2.99 -2.30 -1.29
CA THR A 263 3.41 -0.95 -0.90
C THR A 263 3.35 0.03 -2.07
N TRP A 264 3.10 1.29 -1.75
CA TRP A 264 3.29 2.43 -2.63
C TRP A 264 4.27 3.38 -1.94
N LYS A 265 5.43 3.63 -2.54
CA LYS A 265 6.53 4.39 -1.89
C LYS A 265 6.87 3.85 -0.49
N ASP A 266 6.99 2.52 -0.38
CA ASP A 266 7.23 1.78 0.87
C ASP A 266 6.14 1.92 1.96
N LEU A 267 5.01 2.55 1.62
CA LEU A 267 3.85 2.70 2.49
C LEU A 267 2.80 1.63 2.15
N GLY A 268 2.40 0.85 3.13
CA GLY A 268 1.40 -0.20 3.00
C GLY A 268 0.82 -0.59 4.35
N ILE A 269 -0.16 -1.48 4.35
CA ILE A 269 -0.70 -2.01 5.61
C ILE A 269 0.34 -2.86 6.33
N SER A 270 0.25 -2.92 7.65
CA SER A 270 1.02 -3.81 8.49
C SER A 270 0.22 -5.09 8.76
N LEU A 271 0.85 -6.24 8.54
CA LEU A 271 0.24 -7.54 8.81
C LEU A 271 0.62 -8.03 10.19
N ASN A 272 -0.33 -8.65 10.91
CA ASN A 272 -0.03 -9.30 12.18
C ASN A 272 0.93 -10.47 11.95
N PRO A 273 2.12 -10.51 12.59
CA PRO A 273 3.11 -11.57 12.35
C PRO A 273 2.59 -12.97 12.69
N GLN A 274 1.77 -13.11 13.73
CA GLN A 274 1.15 -14.39 14.10
C GLN A 274 0.11 -14.85 13.09
N PHE A 275 -0.62 -13.91 12.48
CA PHE A 275 -1.55 -14.22 11.40
C PHE A 275 -0.78 -14.77 10.18
N VAL A 276 0.29 -14.10 9.77
CA VAL A 276 1.10 -14.52 8.61
C VAL A 276 1.79 -15.86 8.86
N MET A 277 2.40 -16.05 10.03
CA MET A 277 3.11 -17.29 10.39
C MET A 277 2.17 -18.51 10.40
N ASN A 278 0.93 -18.33 10.82
CA ASN A 278 -0.07 -19.41 10.90
C ASN A 278 -0.99 -19.47 9.69
N PHE A 279 -0.75 -18.65 8.65
CA PHE A 279 -1.67 -18.49 7.53
C PHE A 279 -2.02 -19.83 6.85
N GLN A 280 -1.01 -20.66 6.60
CA GLN A 280 -1.23 -22.01 6.05
C GLN A 280 -2.19 -22.85 6.89
N ARG A 281 -2.09 -22.79 8.22
CA ARG A 281 -2.95 -23.57 9.12
C ARG A 281 -4.41 -23.10 9.11
N TYR A 282 -4.64 -21.85 8.72
CA TYR A 282 -5.99 -21.29 8.65
C TYR A 282 -6.70 -21.59 7.33
N VAL A 283 -5.95 -21.73 6.24
CA VAL A 283 -6.51 -21.75 4.89
C VAL A 283 -6.17 -23.01 4.10
N ALA A 284 -5.28 -23.87 4.58
CA ALA A 284 -5.00 -25.13 3.91
C ALA A 284 -6.29 -25.97 3.86
N PRO A 285 -6.49 -26.74 2.77
CA PRO A 285 -7.62 -27.65 2.70
C PRO A 285 -7.55 -28.65 3.86
N THR A 286 -8.68 -28.84 4.55
CA THR A 286 -8.81 -29.84 5.62
C THR A 286 -8.57 -31.25 5.07
N ASN A 287 -8.99 -31.46 3.82
CA ASN A 287 -8.85 -32.70 3.06
C ASN A 287 -8.31 -32.37 1.66
N GLY A 288 -7.21 -32.99 1.24
CA GLY A 288 -6.64 -32.81 -0.11
C GLY A 288 -5.24 -32.21 -0.13
N MET A 289 -4.71 -31.98 -1.33
CA MET A 289 -3.35 -31.46 -1.50
C MET A 289 -3.32 -29.95 -1.26
N ALA A 290 -2.38 -29.51 -0.42
CA ALA A 290 -2.15 -28.11 -0.10
C ALA A 290 -1.49 -27.37 -1.28
N THR A 291 -2.28 -26.90 -2.25
CA THR A 291 -1.78 -26.17 -3.44
C THR A 291 -1.42 -24.72 -3.16
N GLY A 292 -1.90 -24.15 -2.04
CA GLY A 292 -1.68 -22.73 -1.71
C GLY A 292 -2.62 -21.78 -2.46
N GLU A 293 -3.59 -22.31 -3.20
CA GLU A 293 -4.67 -21.54 -3.80
C GLU A 293 -5.81 -21.32 -2.80
N LEU A 294 -6.64 -20.30 -3.03
CA LEU A 294 -7.87 -20.04 -2.26
C LEU A 294 -9.11 -20.15 -3.19
N ASN A 295 -8.95 -20.88 -4.29
CA ASN A 295 -9.86 -20.93 -5.43
C ASN A 295 -10.07 -22.37 -5.89
N SER A 296 -10.63 -23.22 -5.04
CA SER A 296 -11.19 -24.50 -5.47
C SER A 296 -12.72 -24.45 -5.42
N GLN A 297 -13.33 -24.66 -6.58
CA GLN A 297 -14.78 -24.62 -6.79
C GLN A 297 -15.40 -25.92 -6.24
N ALA A 298 -16.25 -25.78 -5.21
CA ALA A 298 -17.10 -26.81 -4.58
C ALA A 298 -16.41 -28.09 -4.07
N PRO A 299 -16.92 -28.71 -3.00
CA PRO A 299 -16.21 -29.78 -2.32
C PRO A 299 -16.12 -31.01 -3.24
N ALA A 300 -14.93 -31.57 -3.40
CA ALA A 300 -14.88 -33.02 -3.51
C ALA A 300 -15.68 -33.58 -2.32
N ALA A 301 -16.51 -34.61 -2.58
CA ALA A 301 -17.35 -35.25 -1.57
C ALA A 301 -16.56 -35.41 -0.25
N PRO A 302 -17.18 -35.21 0.93
CA PRO A 302 -16.48 -35.35 2.19
C PRO A 302 -15.88 -36.76 2.24
N ALA A 303 -14.60 -36.87 1.94
CA ALA A 303 -13.84 -38.05 2.28
C ALA A 303 -13.96 -38.13 3.80
N THR A 304 -14.50 -39.25 4.27
CA THR A 304 -14.52 -39.59 5.69
C THR A 304 -13.12 -39.32 6.23
N ASN A 305 -13.01 -38.60 7.36
CA ASN A 305 -11.73 -38.38 8.04
C ASN A 305 -11.24 -39.69 8.68
N GLN A 306 -11.05 -40.73 7.86
CA GLN A 306 -10.42 -41.96 8.26
C GLN A 306 -8.92 -41.71 8.29
N SER A 307 -8.38 -41.73 9.50
CA SER A 307 -6.96 -41.67 9.72
C SER A 307 -6.51 -43.09 10.01
N ASN A 308 -5.73 -43.68 9.11
CA ASN A 308 -5.14 -44.98 9.37
C ASN A 308 -3.91 -44.80 10.25
N PHE A 309 -3.93 -45.35 11.45
CA PHE A 309 -2.78 -45.38 12.35
C PHE A 309 -2.62 -46.78 12.95
N GLN A 310 -1.48 -47.05 13.57
CA GLN A 310 -1.20 -48.35 14.16
C GLN A 310 -0.80 -48.18 15.62
N PHE A 311 -1.31 -49.06 16.49
CA PHE A 311 -0.77 -49.20 17.84
C PHE A 311 0.30 -50.29 17.87
N TYR A 312 1.38 -50.01 18.59
CA TYR A 312 2.35 -51.02 19.01
C TYR A 312 2.25 -51.19 20.53
N PRO A 313 1.68 -52.31 21.02
CA PRO A 313 1.51 -52.50 22.45
C PRO A 313 2.87 -52.76 23.15
N ILE A 314 3.07 -52.15 24.31
CA ILE A 314 4.29 -52.26 25.13
C ILE A 314 3.97 -53.06 26.39
N GLN A 315 4.83 -54.03 26.72
CA GLN A 315 4.70 -54.81 27.94
C GLN A 315 4.71 -53.91 29.19
N ASN A 316 3.80 -54.20 30.11
CA ASN A 316 3.80 -53.59 31.43
C ASN A 316 3.81 -54.71 32.49
N PRO A 317 4.91 -54.90 33.22
CA PRO A 317 5.04 -55.99 34.20
C PRO A 317 4.08 -55.85 35.40
N GLN A 318 3.42 -54.71 35.57
CA GLN A 318 2.45 -54.47 36.64
C GLN A 318 1.00 -54.78 36.24
N LEU A 319 0.73 -55.03 34.96
CA LEU A 319 -0.61 -55.32 34.43
C LEU A 319 -0.62 -56.72 33.81
N LEU A 320 -1.71 -57.48 33.95
CA LEU A 320 -1.87 -58.76 33.24
C LEU A 320 -2.28 -58.52 31.78
N SER A 321 -3.17 -57.57 31.55
CA SER A 321 -3.59 -57.13 30.23
C SER A 321 -4.09 -55.68 30.25
N TYR A 322 -4.15 -55.05 29.08
CA TYR A 322 -4.84 -53.78 28.89
C TYR A 322 -5.55 -53.74 27.54
N THR A 323 -6.59 -52.92 27.46
CA THR A 323 -7.44 -52.79 26.28
C THR A 323 -7.54 -51.33 25.86
N VAL A 324 -7.37 -51.07 24.56
CA VAL A 324 -7.65 -49.80 23.91
C VAL A 324 -8.89 -50.01 23.04
N ASP A 325 -9.90 -49.16 23.21
CA ASP A 325 -11.14 -49.17 22.44
C ASP A 325 -11.37 -47.76 21.87
N ILE A 326 -11.41 -47.65 20.55
CA ILE A 326 -11.66 -46.40 19.83
C ILE A 326 -12.76 -46.69 18.82
N ASP A 327 -13.90 -45.99 18.95
CA ASP A 327 -15.05 -46.11 18.06
C ASP A 327 -15.51 -47.57 17.80
N GLY A 328 -15.37 -48.44 18.82
CA GLY A 328 -15.76 -49.85 18.76
C GLY A 328 -14.68 -50.78 18.19
N GLN A 329 -13.58 -50.24 17.66
CA GLN A 329 -12.40 -51.02 17.33
C GLN A 329 -11.54 -51.23 18.58
N ARG A 330 -11.24 -52.49 18.89
CA ARG A 330 -10.59 -52.89 20.13
C ARG A 330 -9.26 -53.59 19.91
N MET A 331 -8.25 -53.21 20.67
CA MET A 331 -6.99 -53.93 20.85
C MET A 331 -6.85 -54.35 22.31
N THR A 332 -6.74 -55.65 22.56
CA THR A 332 -6.39 -56.18 23.89
C THR A 332 -4.98 -56.78 23.81
N TYR A 333 -4.13 -56.45 24.79
CA TYR A 333 -2.78 -56.98 24.88
C TYR A 333 -2.50 -57.57 26.26
N GLU A 334 -1.99 -58.79 26.30
CA GLU A 334 -1.81 -59.61 27.52
C GLU A 334 -0.32 -59.88 27.81
N ASN A 335 0.55 -58.91 27.54
CA ASN A 335 2.02 -59.04 27.63
C ASN A 335 2.63 -60.17 26.76
N GLY A 336 1.90 -60.63 25.74
CA GLY A 336 2.35 -61.64 24.78
C GLY A 336 3.22 -61.07 23.66
N VAL A 337 3.20 -61.73 22.50
CA VAL A 337 3.94 -61.29 21.31
C VAL A 337 3.43 -59.92 20.84
N GLN A 338 4.35 -58.98 20.66
CA GLN A 338 4.04 -57.61 20.21
C GLN A 338 3.90 -57.57 18.69
N GLN A 339 2.83 -56.94 18.21
CA GLN A 339 2.58 -56.74 16.79
C GLN A 339 1.87 -55.41 16.57
N TRP A 340 2.07 -54.81 15.41
CA TRP A 340 1.35 -53.62 14.99
C TRP A 340 -0.12 -53.95 14.75
N VAL A 341 -1.01 -53.17 15.36
CA VAL A 341 -2.47 -53.31 15.20
C VAL A 341 -2.99 -52.06 14.51
N ASN A 342 -3.53 -52.23 13.30
CA ASN A 342 -4.13 -51.14 12.51
C ASN A 342 -5.43 -50.65 13.16
N PHE A 343 -5.62 -49.34 13.20
CA PHE A 343 -6.85 -48.63 13.56
C PHE A 343 -7.19 -47.64 12.44
N ILE A 344 -8.48 -47.35 12.27
CA ILE A 344 -9.03 -46.56 11.16
C ILE A 344 -9.94 -45.43 11.65
#